data_AF-A0A924KCY6-F1
#
_entry.id   AF-A0A924KCY6-F1
#
_cell.length_a   1.000
_cell.length_b   1.000
_cell.length_c   1.000
_cell.angle_alpha   90.00
_cell.angle_beta   90.00
_cell.angle_gamma   90.00
#
_symmetry.space_group_name_H-M   'P 1'
#
loop_
_entity.id
_entity.type
_entity.pdbx_description
1 polymer ?
#
loop_
_entity_poly.entity_id
_entity_poly.type
_entity_poly.pdbx_seq_one_letter_code
_entity_poly.pdbx_strand_id
1 'polypeptide(L)' 'MGHGAPLRLRVENQLGYKMVKWIDRMEFIKSAKDVGKGFGGKNEDDEYFGLLADT' A
#
# COMPACT_ATOMS: atom_id res chain seq x y z
N MET A 1 16.57 2.89 8.47
CA MET A 1 17.10 1.60 8.95
C MET A 1 15.95 0.60 9.10
N GLY A 2 16.14 -0.68 8.72
CA GLY A 2 15.15 -1.75 8.85
C GLY A 2 14.50 -2.21 7.52
N HIS A 3 14.57 -3.52 7.23
CA HIS A 3 13.97 -4.14 6.03
C HIS A 3 12.52 -4.59 6.22
N GLY A 4 11.89 -4.25 7.35
CA GLY A 4 10.49 -4.57 7.65
C GLY A 4 10.27 -5.80 8.54
N ALA A 5 11.30 -6.27 9.26
CA ALA A 5 11.13 -7.33 10.25
C ALA A 5 10.17 -6.89 11.38
N PRO A 6 9.30 -7.77 11.91
CA PRO A 6 9.27 -9.22 11.68
C PRO A 6 8.58 -9.66 10.38
N LEU A 7 7.71 -8.82 9.80
CA LEU A 7 6.89 -9.21 8.66
C LEU A 7 6.74 -8.07 7.64
N ARG A 8 6.92 -8.42 6.36
CA ARG A 8 6.82 -7.50 5.22
C ARG A 8 6.10 -8.15 4.05
N LEU A 9 5.27 -7.37 3.36
CA LEU A 9 4.60 -7.78 2.13
C LEU A 9 5.59 -7.79 0.97
N ARG A 10 5.51 -8.81 0.12
CA ARG A 10 6.29 -8.91 -1.12
C ARG A 10 5.35 -9.11 -2.31
N VAL A 11 5.37 -8.17 -3.25
CA VAL A 11 4.60 -8.22 -4.50
C VAL A 11 5.54 -7.83 -5.65
N GLU A 12 6.15 -8.83 -6.27
CA GLU A 12 7.36 -8.63 -7.08
C GLU A 12 7.17 -7.81 -8.35
N ASN A 13 5.95 -7.79 -8.88
CA ASN A 13 5.58 -7.06 -10.08
C ASN A 13 4.99 -5.67 -9.79
N GLN A 14 5.20 -5.13 -8.59
CA GLN A 14 4.69 -3.82 -8.17
C GLN A 14 5.80 -2.94 -7.61
N LEU A 15 5.57 -1.63 -7.62
CA LEU A 15 6.49 -0.63 -7.07
C LEU A 15 6.69 -0.84 -5.57
N GLY A 16 7.91 -0.56 -5.10
CA GLY A 16 8.34 -0.87 -3.73
C GLY A 16 7.50 -0.21 -2.63
N TYR A 17 6.81 0.90 -2.92
CA TYR A 17 5.94 1.57 -1.97
C TYR A 17 4.67 0.75 -1.63
N LYS A 18 4.27 -0.18 -2.50
CA LYS A 18 3.15 -1.11 -2.25
C LYS A 18 3.55 -2.27 -1.33
N MET A 19 4.84 -2.46 -1.07
CA MET A 19 5.36 -3.52 -0.20
C MET A 19 5.42 -3.05 1.26
N VAL A 20 4.27 -3.08 1.94
CA VAL A 20 4.08 -2.65 3.34
C VAL A 20 5.07 -3.35 4.27
N LYS A 21 5.76 -2.56 5.10
CA LYS A 21 6.69 -3.03 6.14
C LYS A 21 5.98 -3.10 7.50
N TRP A 22 6.44 -3.99 8.39
CA TRP A 22 5.97 -4.09 9.77
C TRP A 22 4.47 -4.39 9.87
N ILE A 23 4.03 -5.42 9.15
CA ILE A 23 2.60 -5.79 9.11
C ILE A 23 2.16 -6.30 10.48
N ASP A 24 1.18 -5.62 11.05
CA ASP A 24 0.48 -6.02 12.28
C ASP A 24 -0.92 -6.61 11.99
N ARG A 25 -1.57 -6.17 10.90
CA ARG A 25 -2.94 -6.59 10.56
C ARG A 25 -3.14 -6.71 9.05
N MET A 26 -4.01 -7.64 8.66
CA MET A 26 -4.58 -7.78 7.32
C MET A 26 -6.10 -7.93 7.42
N GLU A 27 -6.84 -7.14 6.65
CA GLU A 27 -8.31 -7.19 6.59
C GLU A 27 -8.76 -7.35 5.15
N PHE A 28 -9.77 -8.18 4.92
CA PHE A 28 -10.44 -8.31 3.63
C PHE A 28 -11.62 -7.36 3.60
N ILE A 29 -11.62 -6.44 2.63
CA ILE A 29 -12.66 -5.43 2.45
C ILE A 29 -13.32 -5.61 1.08
N LYS A 30 -14.57 -5.15 0.96
CA LYS A 30 -15.30 -5.18 -0.29
C LYS A 30 -14.83 -4.10 -1.27
N SER A 31 -14.43 -2.94 -0.76
CA SER A 31 -13.97 -1.81 -1.57
C SER A 31 -12.95 -0.97 -0.81
N ALA A 32 -11.91 -0.51 -1.51
CA ALA A 32 -10.96 0.45 -0.95
C ALA A 32 -11.63 1.78 -0.57
N LYS A 33 -12.78 2.11 -1.17
CA LYS A 33 -13.55 3.34 -0.85
C LYS A 33 -14.01 3.42 0.60
N ASP A 34 -14.07 2.28 1.29
CA ASP A 34 -14.51 2.19 2.68
C ASP A 34 -13.37 2.50 3.66
N VAL A 35 -12.13 2.73 3.18
CA VAL A 35 -10.92 2.91 4.00
C VAL A 35 -10.12 4.13 3.52
N GLY A 36 -9.63 4.95 4.47
CA GLY A 36 -8.80 6.11 4.15
C GLY A 36 -9.53 7.14 3.29
N LYS A 37 -8.86 7.67 2.26
CA LYS A 37 -9.51 8.54 1.24
C LYS A 37 -10.06 7.74 0.06
N GLY A 38 -9.94 6.42 0.09
CA GLY A 38 -10.53 5.55 -0.92
C GLY A 38 -9.72 5.38 -2.20
N PHE A 39 -8.40 5.64 -2.19
CA PHE A 39 -7.52 5.42 -3.34
C PHE A 39 -6.63 4.19 -3.21
N GLY A 40 -6.76 3.43 -2.12
CA GLY A 40 -6.17 2.09 -2.00
C GLY A 40 -4.87 2.01 -1.21
N GLY A 41 -4.39 3.13 -0.67
CA GLY A 41 -3.20 3.15 0.19
C GLY A 41 -2.77 4.56 0.54
N LYS A 42 -1.89 4.71 1.54
CA LYS A 42 -1.45 6.03 2.01
C LYS A 42 -0.73 6.85 0.93
N ASN A 43 0.06 6.17 0.09
CA ASN A 43 0.80 6.82 -0.99
C ASN A 43 -0.13 7.23 -2.13
N GLU A 44 -1.16 6.45 -2.40
CA GLU A 44 -2.21 6.76 -3.37
C GLU A 44 -3.16 7.87 -2.86
N ASP A 45 -3.45 7.89 -1.56
CA ASP A 45 -4.34 8.86 -0.90
C ASP A 45 -3.70 10.26 -0.74
N ASP A 46 -2.39 10.34 -0.50
CA ASP A 46 -1.69 11.59 -0.15
C ASP A 46 -0.71 12.08 -1.22
N GLU A 47 -0.07 11.16 -1.96
CA GLU A 47 0.98 11.51 -2.94
C GLU A 47 0.55 11.24 -4.39
N TYR A 48 -0.68 10.77 -4.62
CA TYR A 48 -1.29 10.55 -5.95
C TYR A 48 -0.45 9.68 -6.91
N PHE A 49 0.46 8.84 -6.40
CA PHE A 49 1.33 8.01 -7.25
C PHE A 49 0.58 7.09 -8.21
N GLY A 50 -0.64 6.65 -7.85
CA GLY A 50 -1.48 5.84 -8.73
C GLY A 50 -1.90 6.58 -10.00
N LEU A 51 -2.12 7.90 -9.93
CA LEU A 51 -2.50 8.72 -11.08
C LEU A 51 -1.29 9.14 -11.92
N LEU A 52 -0.15 9.39 -11.28
CA LEU A 52 1.08 9.80 -11.95
C LEU A 52 1.83 8.63 -12.63
N ALA A 53 1.63 7.40 -12.18
CA ALA A 53 2.26 6.23 -12.81
C ALA A 53 1.52 5.73 -14.06
N ASP A 54 0.22 6.06 -14.19
CA ASP A 54 -0.65 5.63 -15.30
C ASP A 54 -0.81 6.70 -16.41
N THR A 55 -0.11 7.83 -16.31
CA THR A 55 -0.03 8.87 -17.35
C THR A 55 1.27 8.74 -18.14
#